data_AF-A0A522UI13-F1
#
_entry.id   AF-A0A522UI13-F1
#
_cell.length_a   1.000
_cell.length_b   1.000
_cell.length_c   1.000
_cell.angle_alpha   90.00
_cell.angle_beta   90.00
_cell.angle_gamma   90.00
#
_symmetry.space_group_name_H-M   'P 1'
#
loop_
_entity.id
_entity.type
_entity.pdbx_description
1 polymer ?
#
loop_
_entity_poly.entity_id
_entity_poly.type
_entity_poly.pdbx_seq_one_letter_code
_entity_poly.pdbx_strand_id
1 'polypeptide(L)'
;MERRKSRGRPPNFEEARRPITVTLPERVLHQLAALHVDRARAIVKATTLAIGFDKEEHPLVDVVEVRPGEALIIVGPSKRLLEIEWLRLVEIAPARHLLVIPTGTTIEQLEVAVGDMLDRLSPEEKYERELLTELHRLLRYRRQQQEVSKAEILLINIRKK
;
A
#
# COMPACT_ATOMS: atom_id res chain seq x y z
N MET A 1 22.89 15.55 30.43
CA MET A 1 22.11 14.45 31.05
C MET A 1 21.93 13.36 29.99
N GLU A 2 22.85 12.41 29.95
CA GLU A 2 22.94 11.38 28.90
C GLU A 2 21.82 10.32 29.06
N ARG A 3 21.00 10.13 28.02
CA ARG A 3 19.98 9.07 27.98
C ARG A 3 20.68 7.72 27.82
N ARG A 4 20.65 6.90 28.88
CA ARG A 4 21.13 5.52 28.88
C ARG A 4 20.46 4.72 27.75
N LYS A 5 21.24 4.25 26.78
CA LYS A 5 20.81 3.25 25.78
C LYS A 5 20.41 1.97 26.52
N SER A 6 19.12 1.65 26.56
CA SER A 6 18.64 0.37 27.05
C SER A 6 19.14 -0.74 26.13
N ARG A 7 19.90 -1.70 26.69
CA ARG A 7 20.38 -2.93 26.03
C ARG A 7 19.24 -3.94 25.84
N GLY A 8 18.17 -3.56 25.16
CA GLY A 8 17.05 -4.43 24.80
C GLY A 8 16.97 -4.68 23.30
N ARG A 9 16.25 -5.74 22.89
CA ARG A 9 15.90 -5.99 21.48
C ARG A 9 15.31 -4.70 20.88
N PRO A 10 15.74 -4.27 19.68
CA PRO A 10 15.23 -3.08 19.05
C PRO A 10 13.70 -3.05 19.01
N PRO A 11 13.07 -1.88 19.21
CA PRO A 11 11.66 -1.65 18.96
C PRO A 11 11.16 -2.25 17.64
N ASN A 12 10.11 -3.07 17.67
CA ASN A 12 9.50 -3.55 16.43
C ASN A 12 8.69 -2.47 15.69
N PHE A 13 8.26 -1.41 16.39
CA PHE A 13 7.34 -0.34 15.95
C PHE A 13 7.72 1.03 16.52
N GLU A 14 7.23 2.13 15.94
CA GLU A 14 7.51 3.50 16.41
C GLU A 14 6.41 4.06 17.32
N GLU A 15 5.25 3.40 17.36
CA GLU A 15 4.09 3.76 18.17
C GLU A 15 4.05 3.10 19.56
N ALA A 16 3.10 3.52 20.39
CA ALA A 16 2.83 2.92 21.70
C ALA A 16 2.35 1.47 21.53
N ARG A 17 2.93 0.55 22.31
CA ARG A 17 2.68 -0.90 22.17
C ARG A 17 2.74 -1.62 23.50
N ARG A 18 2.09 -2.78 23.58
CA ARG A 18 2.10 -3.65 24.78
C ARG A 18 2.48 -5.09 24.37
N PRO A 19 3.34 -5.77 25.13
CA PRO A 19 3.66 -7.17 24.86
C PRO A 19 2.46 -8.06 25.17
N ILE A 20 2.18 -9.02 24.29
CA ILE A 20 1.18 -10.07 24.49
C ILE A 20 1.82 -11.43 24.23
N THR A 21 1.37 -12.45 24.95
CA THR A 21 1.73 -13.86 24.68
C THR A 21 0.50 -14.56 24.13
N VAL A 22 0.63 -15.20 22.97
CA VAL A 22 -0.45 -15.89 22.30
C VAL A 22 0.01 -17.26 21.83
N THR A 23 -0.85 -18.26 21.94
CA THR A 23 -0.64 -19.60 21.37
C THR A 23 -1.47 -19.69 20.10
N LEU A 24 -0.81 -19.92 18.96
CA LEU A 24 -1.45 -20.00 17.65
C LEU A 24 -1.22 -21.40 17.04
N PRO A 25 -2.17 -21.91 16.24
CA PRO A 25 -1.95 -23.14 15.47
C PRO A 25 -0.73 -23.01 14.55
N GLU A 26 0.03 -24.09 14.37
CA GLU A 26 1.23 -24.09 13.52
C GLU A 26 0.93 -23.61 12.10
N ARG A 27 -0.21 -23.99 11.53
CA ARG A 27 -0.67 -23.50 10.21
C ARG A 27 -0.67 -21.97 10.13
N VAL A 28 -1.12 -21.28 11.18
CA VAL A 28 -1.16 -19.81 11.24
C VAL A 28 0.24 -19.24 11.35
N LEU A 29 1.13 -19.87 12.13
CA LEU A 29 2.54 -19.45 12.22
C LEU A 29 3.24 -19.50 10.85
N HIS A 30 2.97 -20.54 10.05
CA HIS A 30 3.49 -20.65 8.68
C HIS A 30 2.93 -19.55 7.77
N GLN A 31 1.63 -19.26 7.85
CA GLN A 31 0.99 -18.19 7.08
C GLN A 31 1.56 -16.81 7.43
N LEU A 32 1.79 -16.54 8.71
CA LEU A 32 2.41 -15.29 9.16
C LEU A 32 3.86 -15.16 8.66
N ALA A 33 4.62 -16.26 8.66
CA ALA A 33 5.98 -16.28 8.13
C ALA A 33 6.04 -15.96 6.63
N ALA A 34 5.01 -16.34 5.86
CA ALA A 34 4.88 -15.99 4.44
C ALA A 34 4.58 -14.49 4.22
N LEU A 35 3.93 -13.82 5.18
CA LEU A 35 3.66 -12.38 5.12
C LEU A 35 4.88 -11.54 5.49
N HIS A 36 5.59 -11.91 6.56
CA HIS A 36 6.77 -11.19 7.03
C HIS A 36 7.62 -12.05 7.99
N VAL A 37 8.95 -11.89 7.92
CA VAL A 37 9.91 -12.62 8.78
C VAL A 37 9.77 -12.30 10.27
N ASP A 38 9.49 -11.04 10.61
CA ASP A 38 9.11 -10.64 11.97
C ASP A 38 7.61 -10.92 12.19
N ARG A 39 7.31 -11.80 13.15
CA ARG A 39 5.94 -12.24 13.47
C ARG A 39 5.02 -11.11 13.92
N ALA A 40 5.54 -10.14 14.66
CA ALA A 40 4.72 -9.03 15.12
C ALA A 40 4.29 -8.16 13.91
N ARG A 41 5.21 -7.90 12.98
CA ARG A 41 4.89 -7.20 11.72
C ARG A 41 3.95 -7.99 10.82
N ALA A 42 4.10 -9.32 10.78
CA ALA A 42 3.17 -10.18 10.05
C ALA A 42 1.75 -10.12 10.62
N ILE A 43 1.62 -10.12 11.96
CA ILE A 43 0.33 -9.99 12.64
C ILE A 43 -0.28 -8.63 12.33
N VAL A 44 0.46 -7.54 12.51
CA VAL A 44 -0.04 -6.19 12.19
C VAL A 44 -0.52 -6.14 10.73
N LYS A 45 0.29 -6.61 9.78
CA LYS A 45 -0.10 -6.67 8.37
C LYS A 45 -1.37 -7.50 8.14
N ALA A 46 -1.46 -8.70 8.73
CA ALA A 46 -2.65 -9.54 8.60
C ALA A 46 -3.90 -8.88 9.19
N THR A 47 -3.76 -8.23 10.35
CA THR A 47 -4.87 -7.52 11.02
C THR A 47 -5.33 -6.32 10.21
N THR A 48 -4.41 -5.50 9.69
CA THR A 48 -4.74 -4.38 8.79
C THR A 48 -5.46 -4.86 7.53
N LEU A 49 -5.02 -5.97 6.94
CA LEU A 49 -5.69 -6.55 5.78
C LEU A 49 -7.08 -7.13 6.10
N ALA A 50 -7.26 -7.71 7.29
CA ALA A 50 -8.49 -8.40 7.67
C ALA A 50 -9.60 -7.48 8.15
N ILE A 51 -9.25 -6.41 8.89
CA ILE A 51 -10.22 -5.42 9.38
C ILE A 51 -10.66 -4.49 8.23
N GLY A 52 -9.87 -4.41 7.16
CA GLY A 52 -9.96 -3.30 6.21
C GLY A 52 -9.38 -2.04 6.87
N PHE A 53 -9.05 -1.06 6.05
CA PHE A 53 -8.66 0.25 6.58
C PHE A 53 -9.89 0.88 7.23
N ASP A 54 -9.75 1.43 8.43
CA ASP A 54 -10.72 2.41 8.91
C ASP A 54 -10.74 3.53 7.87
N LYS A 55 -11.83 3.62 7.10
CA LYS A 55 -11.99 4.61 6.01
C LYS A 55 -11.79 6.03 6.51
N GLU A 56 -12.02 6.28 7.80
CA GLU A 56 -11.84 7.57 8.45
C GLU A 56 -10.37 7.91 8.72
N GLU A 57 -9.49 6.93 8.95
CA GLU A 57 -8.07 7.18 9.18
C GLU A 57 -7.22 7.03 7.91
N HIS A 58 -7.57 6.10 7.00
CA HIS A 58 -6.80 5.83 5.78
C HIS A 58 -7.73 5.52 4.59
N PRO A 59 -7.90 6.44 3.62
CA PRO A 59 -8.73 6.20 2.44
C PRO A 59 -8.12 5.11 1.53
N LEU A 60 -8.96 4.45 0.73
CA LEU A 60 -8.53 3.40 -0.20
C LEU A 60 -7.60 3.96 -1.29
N VAL A 61 -7.82 5.22 -1.66
CA VAL A 61 -6.94 6.01 -2.51
C VAL A 61 -6.64 7.33 -1.79
N ASP A 62 -5.36 7.55 -1.52
CA ASP A 62 -4.84 8.69 -0.78
C ASP A 62 -3.90 9.50 -1.67
N VAL A 63 -3.87 10.82 -1.45
CA VAL A 63 -2.99 11.76 -2.17
C VAL A 63 -2.16 12.49 -1.14
N VAL A 64 -0.91 12.09 -1.01
CA VAL A 64 0.00 12.63 0.01
C VAL A 64 0.96 13.62 -0.63
N GLU A 65 0.88 14.88 -0.21
CA GLU A 65 1.82 15.92 -0.61
C GLU A 65 3.23 15.55 -0.15
N VAL A 66 4.19 15.57 -1.09
CA VAL A 66 5.60 15.29 -0.82
C VAL A 66 6.47 16.54 -0.87
N ARG A 67 6.03 17.54 -1.63
CA ARG A 67 6.57 18.90 -1.65
C ARG A 67 5.52 19.86 -2.20
N PRO A 68 5.68 21.19 -2.03
CA PRO A 68 4.73 22.16 -2.55
C PRO A 68 4.39 21.92 -4.03
N GLY A 69 3.11 21.62 -4.29
CA GLY A 69 2.60 21.38 -5.64
C GLY A 69 2.85 19.98 -6.22
N GLU A 70 3.41 19.05 -5.46
CA GLU A 70 3.57 17.64 -5.86
C GLU A 70 3.08 16.68 -4.79
N ALA A 71 2.32 15.69 -5.23
CA ALA A 71 1.77 14.66 -4.38
C ALA A 71 1.94 13.28 -5.00
N LEU A 72 1.99 12.27 -4.14
CA LEU A 72 2.02 10.87 -4.51
C LEU A 72 0.64 10.24 -4.30
N ILE A 73 0.25 9.36 -5.22
CA ILE A 73 -0.96 8.55 -5.09
C ILE A 73 -0.61 7.26 -4.36
N ILE A 74 -1.20 7.05 -3.19
CA ILE A 74 -1.08 5.84 -2.39
C ILE A 74 -2.40 5.09 -2.46
N VAL A 75 -2.34 3.78 -2.66
CA VAL A 75 -3.51 2.92 -2.71
C VAL A 75 -3.44 1.80 -1.67
N GLY A 76 -4.61 1.32 -1.27
CA GLY A 76 -4.73 0.05 -0.56
C GLY A 76 -4.21 -1.14 -1.38
N PRO A 77 -4.13 -2.34 -0.80
CA PRO A 77 -3.82 -3.56 -1.55
C PRO A 77 -4.91 -3.79 -2.60
N SER A 78 -4.54 -4.13 -3.82
CA SER A 78 -5.48 -4.53 -4.86
C SER A 78 -4.90 -5.70 -5.64
N LYS A 79 -5.67 -6.79 -5.75
CA LYS A 79 -5.27 -7.94 -6.58
C LYS A 79 -5.37 -7.59 -8.05
N ARG A 80 -6.36 -6.79 -8.40
CA ARG A 80 -6.63 -6.36 -9.76
C ARG A 80 -5.52 -5.48 -10.29
N LEU A 81 -5.08 -4.47 -9.55
CA LEU A 81 -3.97 -3.61 -10.00
C LEU A 81 -2.66 -4.38 -10.24
N LEU A 82 -2.45 -5.52 -9.57
CA LEU A 82 -1.30 -6.39 -9.81
C LEU A 82 -1.38 -7.17 -11.14
N GLU A 83 -2.56 -7.26 -11.77
CA GLU A 83 -2.75 -7.88 -13.09
C GLU A 83 -2.24 -6.98 -14.23
N ILE A 84 -2.04 -5.68 -13.97
CA ILE A 84 -1.46 -4.75 -14.94
C ILE A 84 0.06 -4.96 -14.98
N GLU A 85 0.56 -5.71 -15.97
CA GLU A 85 1.97 -6.15 -16.04
C GLU A 85 3.01 -5.02 -15.93
N TRP A 86 2.68 -3.86 -16.48
CA TRP A 86 3.58 -2.70 -16.48
C TRP A 86 3.47 -1.86 -15.21
N LEU A 87 2.39 -2.00 -14.42
CA LEU A 87 2.20 -1.26 -13.17
C LEU A 87 2.89 -2.00 -12.02
N ARG A 88 3.64 -1.26 -11.20
CA ARG A 88 4.22 -1.81 -9.97
C ARG A 88 3.59 -1.18 -8.75
N LEU A 89 3.21 -2.02 -7.78
CA LEU A 89 2.76 -1.59 -6.46
C LEU A 89 3.92 -1.76 -5.47
N VAL A 90 4.44 -0.65 -4.95
CA VAL A 90 5.52 -0.66 -3.96
C VAL A 90 4.95 -0.42 -2.57
N GLU A 91 4.98 -1.43 -1.71
CA GLU A 91 4.50 -1.30 -0.32
C GLU A 91 5.42 -0.35 0.48
N ILE A 92 4.88 0.77 0.95
CA ILE A 92 5.58 1.80 1.73
C ILE A 92 5.25 1.76 3.22
N ALA A 93 4.10 1.17 3.57
CA ALA A 93 3.67 0.83 4.92
C ALA A 93 2.73 -0.38 4.83
N PRO A 94 2.43 -1.10 5.94
CA PRO A 94 1.56 -2.26 5.89
C PRO A 94 0.28 -2.00 5.10
N ALA A 95 0.11 -2.74 4.01
CA ALA A 95 -1.01 -2.64 3.09
C ALA A 95 -1.17 -1.28 2.34
N ARG A 96 -0.23 -0.34 2.46
CA ARG A 96 -0.22 0.92 1.70
C ARG A 96 0.82 0.85 0.59
N HIS A 97 0.38 1.08 -0.64
CA HIS A 97 1.20 0.90 -1.84
C HIS A 97 1.29 2.18 -2.64
N LEU A 98 2.50 2.49 -3.09
CA LEU A 98 2.75 3.53 -4.08
C LEU A 98 2.58 2.95 -5.49
N LEU A 99 1.89 3.70 -6.36
CA LEU A 99 1.79 3.38 -7.79
C LEU A 99 3.07 3.80 -8.51
N VAL A 100 3.75 2.84 -9.15
CA VAL A 100 4.94 3.10 -9.96
C VAL A 100 4.67 2.68 -11.40
N ILE A 101 4.66 3.66 -12.30
CA ILE A 101 4.48 3.46 -13.73
C ILE A 101 5.83 3.59 -14.46
N PRO A 102 6.10 2.80 -15.52
CA PRO A 102 7.35 2.88 -16.26
C PRO A 102 7.49 4.21 -17.01
N THR A 103 8.74 4.62 -17.22
CA THR A 103 9.04 5.76 -18.10
C THR A 103 8.50 5.49 -19.50
N GLY A 104 7.82 6.47 -20.09
CA GLY A 104 7.14 6.33 -21.38
C GLY A 104 5.66 5.94 -21.29
N THR A 105 5.19 5.39 -20.18
CA THR A 105 3.75 5.09 -19.98
C THR A 105 3.02 6.29 -19.43
N THR A 106 1.97 6.74 -20.11
CA THR A 106 1.19 7.95 -19.77
C THR A 106 0.16 7.69 -18.66
N ILE A 107 -0.30 8.73 -17.96
CA ILE A 107 -1.33 8.56 -16.93
C ILE A 107 -2.68 8.17 -17.56
N GLU A 108 -2.90 8.57 -18.80
CA GLU A 108 -4.04 8.20 -19.63
C GLU A 108 -4.11 6.68 -19.82
N GLN A 109 -2.97 6.03 -20.06
CA GLN A 109 -2.91 4.57 -20.17
C GLN A 109 -3.30 3.89 -18.85
N LEU A 110 -2.95 4.48 -17.70
CA LEU A 110 -3.42 4.01 -16.40
C LEU A 110 -4.91 4.25 -16.19
N GLU A 111 -5.42 5.43 -16.53
CA GLU A 111 -6.85 5.74 -16.44
C GLU A 111 -7.68 4.76 -17.28
N VAL A 112 -7.25 4.47 -18.51
CA VAL A 112 -7.90 3.50 -19.42
C VAL A 112 -7.83 2.09 -18.84
N ALA A 113 -6.64 1.63 -18.41
CA ALA A 113 -6.50 0.30 -17.84
C ALA A 113 -7.39 0.09 -16.60
N VAL A 114 -7.45 1.08 -15.70
CA VAL A 114 -8.34 1.03 -14.52
C VAL A 114 -9.82 1.01 -14.94
N GLY A 115 -10.21 1.78 -15.96
CA GLY A 115 -11.56 1.77 -16.52
C GLY A 115 -11.95 0.40 -17.08
N ASP A 116 -11.10 -0.18 -17.93
CA ASP A 116 -11.32 -1.52 -18.52
C ASP A 116 -11.47 -2.60 -17.44
N MET A 117 -10.77 -2.45 -16.32
CA MET A 117 -10.87 -3.37 -15.19
C MET A 117 -12.17 -3.21 -14.41
N LEU A 118 -12.63 -1.98 -14.19
CA LEU A 118 -13.94 -1.71 -13.56
C LEU A 118 -15.08 -2.36 -14.33
N ASP A 119 -15.00 -2.38 -15.66
CA ASP A 119 -15.99 -2.99 -16.53
C ASP A 119 -15.99 -4.53 -16.45
N ARG A 120 -14.86 -5.14 -16.07
CA ARG A 120 -14.70 -6.59 -15.95
C ARG A 120 -14.89 -7.12 -14.54
N LEU A 121 -15.03 -6.25 -13.54
CA LEU A 121 -15.19 -6.65 -12.14
C LEU A 121 -16.52 -7.37 -11.90
N SER A 122 -16.45 -8.46 -11.14
CA SER A 122 -17.62 -9.16 -10.67
C SER A 122 -18.41 -8.30 -9.65
N PRO A 123 -19.73 -8.48 -9.50
CA PRO A 123 -20.52 -7.77 -8.49
C PRO A 123 -20.09 -8.06 -7.04
N GLU A 124 -19.50 -9.23 -6.77
CA GLU A 124 -19.06 -9.65 -5.45
C GLU A 124 -17.76 -8.95 -5.00
N GLU A 125 -16.99 -8.40 -5.94
CA GLU A 125 -15.70 -7.74 -5.69
C GLU A 125 -15.86 -6.29 -5.21
N LYS A 126 -16.64 -6.09 -4.15
CA LYS A 126 -17.03 -4.76 -3.66
C LYS A 126 -15.83 -3.87 -3.32
N TYR A 127 -14.82 -4.43 -2.65
CA TYR A 127 -13.61 -3.71 -2.27
C TYR A 127 -12.82 -3.22 -3.50
N GLU A 128 -12.58 -4.11 -4.47
CA GLU A 128 -11.84 -3.76 -5.69
C GLU A 128 -12.63 -2.72 -6.50
N ARG A 129 -13.95 -2.88 -6.60
CA ARG A 129 -14.82 -1.91 -7.28
C ARG A 129 -14.72 -0.54 -6.63
N GLU A 130 -14.74 -0.46 -5.31
CA GLU A 130 -14.64 0.81 -4.60
C GLU A 130 -13.27 1.49 -4.83
N LEU A 131 -12.18 0.74 -4.60
CA LEU A 131 -10.82 1.24 -4.81
C LEU A 131 -10.59 1.72 -6.25
N LEU A 132 -10.95 0.89 -7.24
CA LEU A 132 -10.73 1.23 -8.64
C LEU A 132 -11.63 2.39 -9.09
N THR A 133 -12.83 2.52 -8.54
CA THR A 133 -13.74 3.65 -8.82
C THR A 133 -13.15 4.95 -8.29
N GLU A 134 -12.66 4.95 -7.06
CA GLU A 134 -12.04 6.12 -6.44
C GLU A 134 -10.76 6.51 -7.17
N LEU A 135 -9.93 5.53 -7.54
CA LEU A 135 -8.71 5.73 -8.32
C LEU A 135 -9.03 6.29 -9.71
N HIS A 136 -9.99 5.70 -10.43
CA HIS A 136 -10.40 6.16 -11.75
C HIS A 136 -10.90 7.60 -11.72
N ARG A 137 -11.70 7.96 -10.70
CA ARG A 137 -12.18 9.33 -10.49
C ARG A 137 -11.02 10.30 -10.27
N LEU A 138 -10.06 9.93 -9.42
CA LEU A 138 -8.87 10.75 -9.15
C LEU A 138 -8.04 10.98 -10.42
N LEU A 139 -7.73 9.92 -11.16
CA LEU A 139 -6.94 9.99 -12.40
C LEU A 139 -7.64 10.88 -13.45
N ARG A 140 -8.94 10.66 -13.65
CA ARG A 140 -9.75 11.44 -14.60
C ARG A 140 -9.77 12.93 -14.22
N TYR A 141 -9.97 13.25 -12.95
CA TYR A 141 -9.97 14.62 -12.46
C TYR A 141 -8.62 15.32 -12.69
N ARG A 142 -7.51 14.66 -12.32
CA ARG A 142 -6.15 15.23 -12.49
C ARG A 142 -5.77 15.41 -13.96
N ARG A 143 -6.16 14.48 -14.83
CA ARG A 143 -5.97 14.65 -16.28
C ARG A 143 -6.70 15.88 -16.82
N GLN A 144 -7.95 16.09 -16.41
CA GLN A 144 -8.74 17.24 -16.87
C GLN A 144 -8.12 18.58 -16.48
N GLN A 145 -7.39 18.64 -15.36
CA GLN A 145 -6.68 19.83 -14.90
C GLN A 145 -5.28 19.99 -15.51
N GLN A 146 -4.79 19.02 -16.31
CA GLN A 146 -3.38 18.95 -16.77
C GLN A 146 -2.34 18.95 -15.63
N GLU A 147 -2.75 18.60 -14.41
CA GLU A 147 -1.92 18.61 -13.20
C GLU A 147 -1.28 17.24 -12.95
N VAL A 148 -0.51 16.74 -13.91
CA VAL A 148 0.18 15.46 -13.77
C VAL A 148 1.64 15.61 -14.15
N SER A 149 2.51 15.56 -13.16
CA SER A 149 3.95 15.42 -13.33
C SER A 149 4.37 13.98 -13.04
N LYS A 150 5.43 13.53 -13.70
CA LYS A 150 6.08 12.26 -13.38
C LYS A 150 7.43 12.56 -12.73
N ALA A 151 7.69 11.91 -11.62
CA ALA A 151 8.97 11.95 -10.94
C ALA A 151 9.63 10.57 -11.01
N GLU A 152 10.96 10.55 -11.11
CA GLU A 152 11.73 9.32 -10.99
C GLU A 152 11.92 8.99 -9.50
N ILE A 153 11.67 7.73 -9.12
CA ILE A 153 11.84 7.26 -7.75
C ILE A 153 12.98 6.24 -7.73
N LEU A 154 13.99 6.50 -6.91
CA LEU A 154 15.12 5.58 -6.71
C LEU A 154 14.78 4.56 -5.63
N LEU A 155 14.81 3.27 -6.01
CA LEU A 155 14.67 2.14 -5.08
C LEU A 155 16.02 1.47 -4.90
N ILE A 156 16.46 1.30 -3.64
CA ILE A 156 17.68 0.57 -3.30
C ILE A 156 17.35 -0.82 -2.74
N ASN A 157 18.01 -1.86 -3.27
CA ASN A 157 17.84 -3.23 -2.77
C ASN A 157 18.70 -3.44 -1.52
N ILE A 158 18.07 -3.55 -0.36
CA ILE A 158 18.75 -3.92 0.89
C ILE A 158 18.66 -5.44 1.04
N ARG A 159 19.79 -6.15 0.88
CA ARG A 159 19.85 -7.59 1.21
C ARG A 159 19.54 -7.76 2.70
N LYS A 160 18.40 -8.37 3.03
CA LYS A 160 18.14 -8.85 4.39
C LYS A 160 19.10 -10.01 4.67
N LYS A 161 20.08 -9.80 5.56
CA LYS A 161 20.93 -10.85 6.13
C LYS A 161 20.11 -11.75 7.05
#